data_AF-A0A0B1S669-F1
#
_entry.id   AF-A0A0B1S669-F1
#
_cell.length_a   1.000
_cell.length_b   1.000
_cell.length_c   1.000
_cell.angle_alpha   90.00
_cell.angle_beta   90.00
_cell.angle_gamma   90.00
#
_symmetry.space_group_name_H-M   'P 1'
#
loop_
_entity.id
_entity.type
_entity.pdbx_description
1 polymer ?
#
loop_
_entity_poly.entity_id
_entity_poly.type
_entity_poly.pdbx_seq_one_letter_code
_entity_poly.pdbx_strand_id
1 'polypeptide(L)' 'MFCHDGVAFPETNDEVKKCLDAIQEAAAVCLADSGALLQMEAVLSELGESLTNEWIDYVLMYLPQLQVLPCNGQVQLLVL' A
#
# COMPACT_ATOMS: atom_id res chain seq x y z
N MET A 1 23.51 17.38 18.06
CA MET A 1 22.13 17.91 17.88
C MET A 1 21.59 17.16 16.69
N PHE A 2 20.89 16.05 16.92
CA PHE A 2 20.31 15.26 15.84
C PHE A 2 19.03 15.99 15.44
N CYS A 3 19.01 16.56 14.23
CA CYS A 3 17.79 17.06 13.65
C CYS A 3 16.83 15.87 13.55
N HIS A 4 15.81 15.85 14.40
CA HIS A 4 14.62 15.06 14.13
C HIS A 4 13.96 15.70 12.91
N ASP A 5 14.40 15.33 11.71
CA ASP A 5 13.48 15.29 10.57
C ASP A 5 12.45 14.23 10.97
N GLY A 6 11.43 14.68 11.70
CA GLY A 6 10.34 13.83 12.13
C GLY A 6 9.77 13.15 10.89
N VAL A 7 9.48 11.86 10.99
CA VAL A 7 8.78 11.12 9.94
C VAL A 7 7.49 11.89 9.67
N ALA A 8 7.48 12.66 8.58
CA ALA A 8 6.32 13.41 8.15
C ALA A 8 5.37 12.37 7.58
N PHE A 9 4.33 12.08 8.33
CA PHE A 9 3.32 11.13 7.89
C PHE A 9 2.56 11.73 6.71
N PRO A 10 2.30 10.92 5.66
CA PRO A 10 1.59 11.42 4.49
C PRO A 10 0.17 11.91 4.84
N GLU A 11 -0.19 13.11 4.40
CA GLU A 11 -1.53 13.68 4.60
C GLU A 11 -2.56 13.00 3.69
N THR A 12 -3.71 12.60 4.22
CA THR A 12 -4.77 12.02 3.39
C THR A 12 -5.71 13.09 2.84
N ASN A 13 -5.97 13.05 1.54
CA ASN A 13 -7.11 13.70 0.92
C ASN A 13 -8.15 12.65 0.46
N ASP A 14 -9.25 13.08 -0.15
CA ASP A 14 -10.32 12.16 -0.59
C ASP A 14 -9.91 11.25 -1.75
N GLU A 15 -8.91 11.63 -2.54
CA GLU A 15 -8.37 10.79 -3.62
C GLU A 15 -7.49 9.67 -3.06
N VAL A 16 -6.62 10.01 -2.11
CA VAL A 16 -5.78 9.04 -1.37
C VAL A 16 -6.65 8.03 -0.65
N LYS A 17 -7.72 8.47 0.03
CA LYS A 17 -8.66 7.56 0.70
C LYS A 17 -9.30 6.56 -0.27
N LYS A 18 -9.77 7.02 -1.43
CA LYS A 18 -10.33 6.13 -2.45
C LYS A 18 -9.34 5.08 -2.94
N CYS A 19 -8.08 5.47 -3.10
CA CYS A 19 -7.04 4.53 -3.50
C CYS A 19 -6.74 3.52 -2.38
N LEU A 20 -6.67 3.97 -1.12
CA LEU A 20 -6.48 3.09 0.03
C LEU A 20 -7.64 2.09 0.19
N ASP A 21 -8.88 2.55 0.01
CA ASP A 21 -10.07 1.68 0.02
C ASP A 21 -9.98 0.63 -1.11
N ALA A 22 -9.57 1.03 -2.32
CA ALA A 22 -9.40 0.11 -3.45
C ALA A 22 -8.26 -0.90 -3.22
N ILE A 23 -7.14 -0.48 -2.63
CA ILE A 23 -6.04 -1.38 -2.24
C ILE A 23 -6.53 -2.40 -1.22
N GLN A 24 -7.30 -1.95 -0.23
CA GLN A 24 -7.88 -2.82 0.79
C GLN A 24 -8.87 -3.83 0.18
N GLU A 25 -9.73 -3.40 -0.73
CA GLU A 25 -10.67 -4.29 -1.43
C GLU A 25 -9.95 -5.33 -2.28
N ALA A 26 -8.97 -4.91 -3.08
CA ALA A 26 -8.17 -5.81 -3.90
C ALA A 26 -7.43 -6.86 -3.05
N ALA A 27 -6.89 -6.45 -1.90
CA ALA A 27 -6.22 -7.34 -0.97
C ALA A 27 -7.19 -8.37 -0.35
N ALA A 28 -8.41 -7.95 0.03
CA ALA A 28 -9.43 -8.84 0.55
C ALA A 28 -9.89 -9.88 -0.48
N VAL A 29 -10.07 -9.47 -1.75
CA VAL A 29 -10.40 -10.39 -2.86
C VAL A 29 -9.26 -11.38 -3.09
N CYS A 30 -8.01 -10.91 -3.14
CA CYS A 30 -6.84 -11.76 -3.35
C CYS A 30 -6.68 -12.83 -2.26
N LEU A 31 -6.90 -12.46 -0.99
CA LEU A 31 -6.91 -13.39 0.13
C LEU A 31 -8.00 -14.45 -0.02
N ALA A 32 -9.22 -14.06 -0.39
CA ALA A 32 -10.35 -14.96 -0.53
C ALA A 32 -10.17 -15.97 -1.67
N ASP A 33 -9.60 -15.55 -2.80
CA ASP A 33 -9.53 -16.38 -4.01
C ASP A 33 -8.33 -17.34 -4.03
N SER A 34 -7.18 -16.93 -3.46
CA SER A 34 -5.91 -17.62 -3.72
C SER A 34 -4.97 -17.72 -2.52
N GLY A 35 -5.18 -16.92 -1.47
CA GLY A 35 -4.18 -16.74 -0.41
C GLY A 35 -2.83 -16.23 -0.94
N ALA A 36 -2.81 -15.65 -2.15
CA ALA A 36 -1.61 -15.20 -2.82
C ALA A 36 -1.21 -13.78 -2.38
N LEU A 37 0.02 -13.42 -2.71
CA LEU A 37 0.54 -12.08 -2.52
C LEU A 37 0.05 -11.17 -3.65
N LEU A 38 -0.47 -10.00 -3.30
CA LEU A 38 -0.98 -9.02 -4.25
C LEU A 38 0.13 -8.06 -4.68
N GLN A 39 0.34 -7.87 -5.98
CA GLN A 39 1.35 -6.90 -6.45
C GLN A 39 0.80 -5.48 -6.33
N MET A 40 1.44 -4.66 -5.50
CA MET A 40 0.98 -3.29 -5.21
C MET A 40 0.99 -2.40 -6.46
N GLU A 41 2.01 -2.55 -7.30
CA GLU A 41 2.14 -1.81 -8.56
C GLU A 41 0.98 -2.10 -9.53
N ALA A 42 0.48 -3.34 -9.56
CA ALA A 42 -0.65 -3.71 -10.41
C ALA A 42 -1.94 -2.99 -9.97
N VAL A 43 -2.20 -2.97 -8.65
CA VAL A 43 -3.35 -2.27 -8.08
C VAL A 43 -3.27 -0.76 -8.34
N LEU A 44 -2.12 -0.15 -8.07
CA LEU A 44 -1.93 1.28 -8.33
C LEU A 44 -2.09 1.62 -9.82
N SER A 45 -1.56 0.77 -10.71
CA SER A 45 -1.71 0.97 -12.15
C SER A 45 -3.17 0.91 -12.61
N GLU A 46 -4.02 0.07 -12.00
CA GLU A 46 -5.46 0.05 -12.28
C GLU A 46 -6.17 1.33 -11.82
N LEU A 47 -5.62 2.00 -10.80
CA LEU A 47 -6.09 3.29 -10.29
C LEU A 47 -5.51 4.48 -11.06
N GLY A 48 -4.61 4.24 -12.04
CA GLY A 48 -3.89 5.30 -12.77
C GLY A 48 -2.73 5.92 -11.98
N GLU A 49 -2.34 5.29 -10.88
CA GLU A 49 -1.27 5.71 -9.99
C GLU A 49 0.03 4.93 -10.27
N SER A 50 1.15 5.53 -9.89
CA SER A 50 2.47 4.87 -9.98
C SER A 50 2.98 4.48 -8.60
N LEU A 51 3.69 3.36 -8.51
CA LEU A 51 4.30 2.95 -7.25
C LEU A 51 5.40 3.95 -6.85
N THR A 52 5.22 4.57 -5.69
CA THR A 52 6.20 5.47 -5.05
C THR A 52 6.45 5.03 -3.61
N ASN A 53 7.53 5.55 -3.01
CA ASN A 53 7.78 5.33 -1.59
C ASN A 53 6.65 5.91 -0.71
N GLU A 54 6.03 7.01 -1.16
CA GLU A 54 4.90 7.62 -0.46
C GLU A 54 3.71 6.67 -0.38
N TRP A 55 3.41 5.93 -1.45
CA TRP A 55 2.36 4.90 -1.44
C TRP A 55 2.67 3.77 -0.45
N ILE A 56 3.93 3.36 -0.35
CA ILE A 56 4.36 2.37 0.66
C ILE A 56 4.09 2.90 2.06
N ASP A 57 4.45 4.16 2.34
CA ASP A 57 4.20 4.80 3.63
C ASP A 57 2.69 4.93 3.93
N TYR A 58 1.87 5.31 2.93
CA TYR A 58 0.41 5.35 3.08
C TYR A 58 -0.16 3.98 3.45
N VAL A 59 0.24 2.91 2.75
CA VAL A 59 -0.26 1.56 3.02
C VAL A 59 0.17 1.09 4.41
N LEU A 60 1.44 1.25 4.77
CA LEU A 60 1.96 0.88 6.09
C LEU A 60 1.28 1.64 7.23
N MET A 61 0.94 2.92 7.00
CA MET A 61 0.33 3.77 8.02
C MET A 61 -1.19 3.53 8.16
N TYR A 62 -1.91 3.45 7.05
CA TYR A 62 -3.37 3.49 7.05
C TYR A 62 -4.03 2.12 6.87
N LEU A 63 -3.30 1.09 6.41
CA LEU A 63 -3.79 -0.27 6.24
C LEU A 63 -2.97 -1.26 7.10
N PRO A 64 -3.06 -1.19 8.45
CA PRO A 64 -2.23 -1.99 9.35
C PRO A 64 -2.45 -3.51 9.26
N GLN A 65 -3.54 -3.94 8.62
CA GLN A 65 -3.83 -5.34 8.30
C GLN A 65 -3.03 -5.87 7.10
N LEU A 66 -2.30 -5.01 6.39
CA LEU A 66 -1.47 -5.38 5.26
C LEU A 66 0.01 -5.31 5.66
N GLN A 67 0.80 -6.30 5.22
CA GLN A 67 2.25 -6.22 5.19
C GLN A 67 2.74 -5.89 3.79
N VAL A 68 3.71 -4.98 3.72
CA VAL A 68 4.44 -4.67 2.50
C VAL A 68 5.73 -5.49 2.46
N LEU A 69 5.87 -6.34 1.44
CA LEU A 69 6.99 -7.26 1.28
C LEU A 69 7.74 -6.99 -0.03
N PRO A 70 9.06 -6.77 0.00
CA PRO A 70 9.85 -6.79 -1.22
C PRO A 70 10.08 -8.24 -1.67
N CYS A 71 9.62 -8.61 -2.86
CA CYS A 71 9.74 -9.95 -3.43
C CYS A 71 10.16 -9.87 -4.90
N ASN A 72 11.31 -10.46 -5.24
CA ASN A 72 11.85 -10.52 -6.61
C ASN A 72 11.92 -9.15 -7.34
N GLY A 73 12.23 -8.08 -6.59
CA GLY A 73 12.29 -6.72 -7.14
C GLY A 73 10.93 -6.02 -7.27
N GLN A 74 9.85 -6.62 -6.77
CA GLN A 74 8.51 -6.06 -6.74
C GLN A 74 8.04 -5.81 -5.31
N VAL A 75 7.10 -4.89 -5.15
CA VAL A 75 6.42 -4.64 -3.87
C VAL A 75 5.11 -5.40 -3.83
N GLN A 76 4.98 -6.30 -2.86
CA GLN A 76 3.82 -7.15 -2.68
C GLN A 76 3.11 -6.86 -1.35
N LEU A 77 1.81 -7.08 -1.33
CA LEU A 77 0.94 -6.92 -0.18
C LEU A 77 0.47 -8.29 0.29
N LEU A 78 0.56 -8.51 1.60
CA LEU A 78 0.05 -9.70 2.28
C LEU A 78 -0.99 -9.27 3.31
N VAL A 79 -2.17 -9.89 3.29
CA VAL A 79 -3.18 -9.70 4.34
C VAL A 79 -2.83 -10.57 5.56
N LEU A 80 -2.90 -9.99 6.76
CA LEU A 80 -2.64 -10.66 8.05
C LEU A 80 -3.87 -11.34 8.65
#